data_AF-A0A2N9MV31-F1
#
_entry.id   AF-A0A2N9MV31-F1
#
_cell.length_a   1.000
_cell.length_b   1.000
_cell.length_c   1.000
_cell.angle_alpha   90.00
_cell.angle_beta   90.00
_cell.angle_gamma   90.00
#
_symmetry.space_group_name_H-M   'P 1'
#
loop_
_entity.id
_entity.type
_entity.pdbx_description
1 polymer ?
#
loop_
_entity_poly.entity_id
_entity_poly.type
_entity_poly.pdbx_seq_one_letter_code
_entity_poly.pdbx_strand_id
1 'polypeptide(L)'
;MSLTIFTTDDDAGFVTGDEPCCLGVPGEAFAFFNHEDVELTLPLTLRHLAVYSWKLPFPMFSRLNQVGVDRINSRTVAHCGKVFVYWKGIVRDEWLQPDLRRQRDRFPDLCRVVVKITI
;
A
#
# COMPACT_ATOMS: atom_id res chain seq x y z
N MET A 1 -4.58 2.95 19.32
CA MET A 1 -4.09 2.47 18.02
C MET A 1 -3.88 0.98 18.20
N SER A 2 -4.64 0.16 17.49
CA SER A 2 -4.51 -1.30 17.50
C SER A 2 -3.71 -1.75 16.27
N LEU A 3 -2.89 -2.79 16.45
CA LEU A 3 -2.17 -3.44 15.36
C LEU A 3 -3.00 -4.60 14.81
N THR A 4 -3.09 -4.65 13.49
CA THR A 4 -3.62 -5.77 12.71
C THR A 4 -2.59 -6.18 11.68
N ILE A 5 -2.37 -7.48 11.53
CA ILE A 5 -1.54 -8.06 10.49
C ILE A 5 -2.46 -8.59 9.40
N PHE A 6 -2.48 -7.92 8.26
CA PHE A 6 -3.13 -8.46 7.08
C PHE A 6 -2.24 -9.51 6.43
N THR A 7 -2.84 -10.66 6.12
CA THR A 7 -2.18 -11.75 5.40
C THR A 7 -2.78 -11.91 4.01
N THR A 8 -1.99 -12.41 3.06
CA THR A 8 -2.47 -12.72 1.71
C THR A 8 -1.85 -13.99 1.16
N ASP A 9 -2.64 -14.71 0.35
CA ASP A 9 -2.17 -15.81 -0.51
C ASP A 9 -2.12 -15.38 -1.99
N ASP A 10 -2.34 -14.11 -2.26
CA ASP A 10 -2.17 -13.54 -3.60
C ASP A 10 -0.73 -13.75 -4.09
N ASP A 11 -0.58 -14.23 -5.33
CA ASP A 11 0.71 -14.57 -5.92
C ASP A 11 1.63 -13.35 -6.10
N ALA A 12 1.05 -12.17 -6.28
CA ALA A 12 1.77 -10.91 -6.43
C ALA A 12 2.19 -10.35 -5.07
N GLY A 13 1.38 -10.59 -4.04
CA GLY A 13 1.65 -10.18 -2.66
C GLY A 13 1.58 -8.67 -2.43
N PHE A 14 2.05 -8.22 -1.27
CA PHE A 14 2.17 -6.80 -0.97
C PHE A 14 3.43 -6.19 -1.61
N VAL A 15 3.27 -5.02 -2.22
CA VAL A 15 4.38 -4.21 -2.74
C VAL A 15 4.99 -3.35 -1.63
N THR A 16 6.25 -2.99 -1.80
CA THR A 16 6.99 -2.06 -0.93
C THR A 16 7.74 -1.04 -1.79
N GLY A 17 8.49 -0.10 -1.21
CA GLY A 17 9.18 0.93 -1.99
C GLY A 17 10.18 1.75 -1.20
N ASP A 18 10.56 2.89 -1.75
CA ASP A 18 11.41 3.87 -1.07
C ASP A 18 10.75 4.47 0.17
N GLU A 19 9.42 4.62 0.14
CA GLU A 19 8.60 5.03 1.27
C GLU A 19 7.58 3.92 1.60
N PRO A 20 7.99 2.87 2.33
CA PRO A 20 7.15 1.69 2.56
C PRO A 20 6.02 1.92 3.56
N CYS A 21 6.17 2.90 4.45
CA CYS A 21 5.14 3.30 5.40
C CYS A 21 4.16 4.26 4.71
N CYS A 22 2.89 3.86 4.60
CA CYS A 22 1.86 4.73 4.05
C CYS A 22 0.91 5.21 5.15
N LEU A 23 0.70 6.52 5.20
CA LEU A 23 -0.35 7.13 6.00
C LEU A 23 -1.61 7.25 5.15
N GLY A 24 -2.75 6.81 5.69
CA GLY A 24 -4.03 6.90 4.99
C GLY A 24 -5.15 7.29 5.95
N VAL A 25 -6.17 7.95 5.42
CA VAL A 25 -7.44 8.16 6.12
C VAL A 25 -8.52 7.61 5.18
N PRO A 26 -9.31 6.60 5.59
CA PRO A 26 -10.36 6.04 4.75
C PRO A 26 -11.37 7.12 4.29
N GLY A 27 -11.44 7.35 2.98
CA GLY A 27 -12.39 8.31 2.39
C GLY A 27 -11.85 9.73 2.22
N GLU A 28 -10.63 10.02 2.69
CA GLU A 28 -10.01 11.34 2.54
C GLU A 28 -8.80 11.34 1.62
N ALA A 29 -8.55 12.50 1.00
CA ALA A 29 -7.43 12.71 0.07
C ALA A 29 -6.12 13.06 0.77
N PHE A 30 -6.18 13.60 2.01
CA PHE A 30 -5.01 14.03 2.76
C PHE A 30 -5.01 13.40 4.14
N ALA A 31 -4.02 12.56 4.41
CA ALA A 31 -3.82 11.97 5.72
C ALA A 31 -2.83 12.82 6.53
N PHE A 32 -3.08 12.97 7.82
CA PHE A 32 -2.16 13.56 8.78
C PHE A 32 -2.31 12.88 10.14
N PHE A 33 -1.25 12.88 10.95
CA PHE A 33 -1.19 12.10 12.20
C PHE A 33 -2.27 12.43 13.23
N ASN A 34 -2.77 13.66 13.24
CA ASN A 34 -3.83 14.08 14.17
C ASN A 34 -5.25 13.79 13.67
N HIS A 35 -5.39 13.15 12.51
CA HIS A 35 -6.71 12.77 12.02
C HIS A 35 -7.25 11.59 12.84
N GLU A 36 -8.50 11.67 13.29
CA GLU A 36 -9.10 10.67 14.20
C GLU A 36 -9.12 9.26 13.58
N ASP A 37 -9.20 9.21 12.25
CA ASP A 37 -9.28 7.98 11.45
C ASP A 37 -7.99 7.65 10.72
N VAL A 38 -6.86 8.17 11.22
CA VAL A 38 -5.57 7.88 10.62
C VAL A 38 -5.23 6.40 10.74
N GLU A 39 -4.77 5.84 9.63
CA GLU A 39 -4.25 4.50 9.51
C GLU A 39 -2.81 4.56 9.00
N LEU A 40 -1.97 3.67 9.52
CA LEU A 40 -0.60 3.50 9.06
C LEU A 40 -0.42 2.07 8.57
N THR A 41 0.02 1.90 7.33
CA THR A 41 0.28 0.59 6.73
C THR A 41 1.78 0.41 6.46
N LEU A 42 2.32 -0.76 6.78
CA LEU A 42 3.72 -1.12 6.57
C LEU A 42 3.84 -2.56 6.06
N PRO A 43 4.35 -2.77 4.83
CA PRO A 43 4.68 -4.10 4.33
C PRO A 43 5.81 -4.72 5.15
N LEU A 44 5.54 -5.85 5.81
CA LEU A 44 6.54 -6.61 6.58
C LEU A 44 7.21 -7.66 5.72
N THR A 45 6.39 -8.41 4.97
CA THR A 45 6.84 -9.40 3.99
C THR A 45 5.86 -9.40 2.82
N LEU A 46 6.18 -10.14 1.76
CA LEU A 46 5.30 -10.29 0.59
C LEU A 46 3.89 -10.78 0.94
N ARG A 47 3.72 -11.46 2.07
CA ARG A 47 2.43 -12.01 2.51
C ARG A 47 1.86 -11.33 3.76
N HIS A 48 2.58 -10.39 4.36
CA HIS A 48 2.20 -9.79 5.64
C HIS A 48 2.33 -8.27 5.59
N LEU A 49 1.27 -7.58 5.98
CA LEU A 49 1.20 -6.13 6.08
C LEU A 49 0.74 -5.75 7.49
N ALA A 50 1.52 -4.95 8.20
CA ALA A 50 1.09 -4.35 9.45
C ALA A 50 0.21 -3.14 9.18
N VAL A 51 -0.91 -3.05 9.88
CA VAL A 51 -1.82 -1.92 9.85
C VAL A 51 -2.10 -1.47 11.27
N TYR A 52 -1.83 -0.20 11.53
CA TYR A 52 -2.18 0.46 12.77
C TYR A 52 -3.39 1.37 12.51
N SER A 53 -4.48 1.16 13.24
CA SER A 53 -5.71 1.95 13.12
C SER A 53 -6.27 2.28 14.51
N TRP A 54 -7.02 3.38 14.64
CA TRP A 54 -7.74 3.71 15.88
C TRP A 54 -9.15 3.12 15.90
N LYS A 55 -9.82 3.03 14.75
CA LYS A 55 -11.25 2.71 14.64
C LYS A 55 -11.55 1.27 14.27
N LEU A 56 -10.62 0.54 13.66
CA LEU A 56 -10.89 -0.81 13.17
C LEU A 56 -10.32 -1.86 14.12
N PRO A 57 -11.13 -2.43 15.04
CA PRO A 57 -10.75 -3.61 15.80
C PRO A 57 -10.85 -4.83 14.88
N PHE A 58 -9.91 -4.96 13.95
CA PHE A 58 -9.78 -6.22 13.23
C PHE A 58 -9.14 -7.28 14.13
N PRO A 59 -9.45 -8.56 13.92
CA PRO A 59 -8.67 -9.66 14.48
C PRO A 59 -7.18 -9.45 14.19
N MET A 60 -6.31 -9.78 15.15
CA MET A 60 -4.85 -9.58 15.05
C MET A 60 -4.27 -10.09 13.73
N PHE A 61 -4.81 -11.18 13.19
CA PHE A 61 -4.53 -11.64 11.83
C PHE A 61 -5.81 -11.64 11.01
N SER A 62 -5.77 -10.94 9.87
CA SER A 62 -6.91 -10.85 8.96
C SER A 62 -6.46 -11.16 7.54
N ARG A 63 -7.14 -12.06 6.84
CA ARG A 63 -6.77 -12.41 5.47
C ARG A 63 -7.44 -11.45 4.48
N LEU A 64 -6.65 -10.85 3.60
CA LEU A 64 -7.16 -10.06 2.48
C LEU A 64 -7.35 -10.92 1.24
N ASN A 65 -8.38 -10.59 0.48
CA ASN A 65 -8.57 -11.08 -0.87
C ASN A 65 -7.76 -10.22 -1.87
N GLN A 66 -7.75 -10.64 -3.13
CA GLN A 66 -7.04 -9.96 -4.20
C GLN A 66 -7.39 -8.46 -4.29
N VAL A 67 -8.69 -8.12 -4.24
CA VAL A 67 -9.17 -6.73 -4.32
C VAL A 67 -8.61 -5.88 -3.17
N GLY A 68 -8.55 -6.44 -1.96
CA GLY A 68 -7.95 -5.76 -0.80
C GLY A 68 -6.45 -5.53 -0.97
N VAL A 69 -5.72 -6.52 -1.49
CA VAL A 69 -4.29 -6.39 -1.81
C VAL A 69 -4.07 -5.31 -2.87
N ASP A 70 -4.85 -5.33 -3.95
CA ASP A 70 -4.72 -4.37 -5.05
C ASP A 70 -4.96 -2.94 -4.57
N ARG A 71 -5.95 -2.72 -3.70
CA ARG A 71 -6.24 -1.41 -3.11
C ARG A 71 -5.10 -0.90 -2.23
N ILE A 72 -4.48 -1.77 -1.44
CA ILE A 72 -3.35 -1.41 -0.59
C ILE A 72 -2.11 -1.14 -1.45
N ASN A 73 -1.82 -2.00 -2.42
CA ASN A 73 -0.69 -1.83 -3.33
C ASN A 73 -0.81 -0.55 -4.15
N SER A 74 -2.01 -0.21 -4.63
CA SER A 74 -2.28 1.07 -5.31
C SER A 74 -1.93 2.26 -4.43
N ARG A 75 -2.31 2.24 -3.14
CA ARG A 75 -1.93 3.28 -2.18
C ARG A 75 -0.42 3.32 -1.95
N THR A 76 0.23 2.18 -1.75
CA THR A 76 1.68 2.11 -1.55
C THR A 76 2.42 2.68 -2.75
N VAL A 77 2.03 2.28 -3.96
CA VAL A 77 2.64 2.76 -5.21
C VAL A 77 2.40 4.25 -5.45
N ALA A 78 1.26 4.80 -5.03
CA ALA A 78 0.99 6.23 -5.06
C ALA A 78 1.81 7.02 -4.04
N HIS A 79 2.18 6.41 -2.92
CA HIS A 79 3.03 7.04 -1.91
C HIS A 79 4.53 6.97 -2.26
N CYS A 80 4.96 5.95 -3.00
CA CYS A 80 6.34 5.81 -3.45
C CYS A 80 6.76 7.02 -4.30
N GLY A 81 7.89 7.63 -3.96
CA GLY A 81 8.38 8.83 -4.63
C GLY A 81 9.12 8.51 -5.93
N LYS A 82 9.95 7.47 -5.92
CA LYS A 82 10.83 7.12 -7.04
C LYS A 82 10.64 5.68 -7.50
N VAL A 83 10.60 4.75 -6.55
CA VAL A 83 10.66 3.30 -6.86
C VAL A 83 9.70 2.52 -5.99
N PHE A 84 9.08 1.52 -6.59
CA PHE A 84 8.37 0.49 -5.86
C PHE A 84 8.93 -0.88 -6.27
N VAL A 85 8.84 -1.80 -5.33
CA VAL A 85 9.43 -3.12 -5.36
C VAL A 85 8.30 -4.15 -5.27
N TYR A 86 8.39 -5.16 -6.11
CA TYR A 86 7.32 -6.12 -6.34
C TYR A 86 7.90 -7.51 -6.58
N TRP A 87 7.06 -8.53 -6.35
CA TRP A 87 7.46 -9.92 -6.39
C TRP A 87 7.20 -10.56 -7.74
N LYS A 88 8.06 -11.53 -8.14
CA LYS A 88 7.90 -12.39 -9.32
C LYS A 88 7.79 -11.70 -10.68
N GLY A 89 7.90 -10.37 -10.77
CA GLY A 89 7.62 -9.69 -12.03
C GLY A 89 6.12 -9.42 -12.26
N ILE A 90 5.26 -9.56 -11.24
CA ILE A 90 3.81 -9.34 -11.37
C ILE A 90 3.46 -7.90 -11.00
N VAL A 91 3.15 -7.08 -12.00
CA VAL A 91 2.54 -5.75 -11.81
C VAL A 91 1.15 -5.78 -12.41
N ARG A 92 0.18 -5.20 -11.69
CA ARG A 92 -1.21 -5.11 -12.15
C ARG A 92 -1.60 -3.67 -12.43
N ASP A 93 -2.45 -3.46 -13.42
CA ASP A 93 -2.87 -2.12 -13.86
C ASP A 93 -3.63 -1.38 -12.76
N GLU A 94 -4.37 -2.10 -11.91
CA GLU A 94 -5.12 -1.58 -10.77
C GLU A 94 -4.21 -0.86 -9.76
N TRP A 95 -2.93 -1.23 -9.68
CA TRP A 95 -1.96 -0.56 -8.79
C TRP A 95 -1.45 0.75 -9.38
N LEU A 96 -1.50 0.87 -10.71
CA LEU A 96 -1.02 2.03 -11.45
C LEU A 96 -2.12 3.03 -11.76
N GLN A 97 -3.38 2.66 -11.53
CA GLN A 97 -4.53 3.56 -11.60
C GLN A 97 -4.71 4.25 -10.24
N PRO A 98 -4.26 5.50 -10.08
CA PRO A 98 -4.62 6.27 -8.91
C PRO A 98 -6.11 6.58 -9.02
N ASP A 99 -6.93 5.88 -8.24
CA ASP A 99 -8.20 6.46 -7.84
C ASP A 99 -7.89 7.79 -7.16
N LEU A 100 -8.31 8.87 -7.84
CA LEU A 100 -8.20 10.30 -7.50
C LEU A 100 -7.01 11.06 -8.13
N ARG A 101 -7.28 11.58 -9.33
CA ARG A 101 -7.08 12.99 -9.76
C ARG A 101 -6.03 13.77 -8.95
N ARG A 102 -4.86 14.05 -9.56
CA ARG A 102 -3.80 15.02 -9.16
C ARG A 102 -2.50 14.46 -8.52
N GLN A 103 -1.91 13.41 -9.07
CA GLN A 103 -0.44 13.24 -8.96
C GLN A 103 0.33 13.54 -10.25
N ARG A 104 -0.38 13.76 -11.37
CA ARG A 104 0.23 14.09 -12.66
C ARG A 104 0.97 15.43 -12.67
N ASP A 105 0.62 16.36 -11.77
CA ASP A 105 1.25 17.68 -11.66
C ASP A 105 2.47 17.73 -10.73
N ARG A 106 2.74 16.66 -9.95
CA ARG A 106 3.83 16.66 -8.96
C ARG A 106 5.12 15.99 -9.48
N PHE A 107 5.01 15.06 -10.44
CA PHE A 107 6.17 14.36 -11.01
C PHE A 107 5.94 14.05 -12.50
N PRO A 108 6.40 14.90 -13.43
CA PRO A 108 6.25 14.68 -14.88
C PRO A 108 7.07 13.47 -15.39
N ASP A 109 8.11 13.08 -14.66
CA ASP A 109 9.03 11.98 -15.00
C ASP A 109 8.76 10.73 -14.15
N LEU A 110 7.53 10.20 -14.21
CA LEU A 110 7.14 8.96 -13.53
C LEU A 110 7.76 7.72 -14.22
N CYS A 111 9.08 7.73 -14.42
CA CYS A 111 9.91 6.54 -14.60
C CYS A 111 10.00 5.84 -13.24
N ARG A 112 8.91 5.19 -12.81
CA ARG A 112 8.94 4.25 -11.68
C ARG A 112 9.93 3.16 -12.06
N VAL A 113 11.11 3.15 -11.43
CA VAL A 113 12.03 2.03 -11.61
C VAL A 113 11.43 0.85 -10.86
N VAL A 114 10.96 -0.11 -11.65
CA VAL A 114 10.27 -1.31 -11.21
C VAL A 114 11.33 -2.35 -10.85
N VAL A 115 11.62 -2.51 -9.55
CA VAL A 115 12.69 -3.42 -9.09
C VAL A 115 12.10 -4.80 -8.82
N LYS A 116 12.48 -5.78 -9.64
CA LYS A 116 12.05 -7.18 -9.52
C LYS A 116 12.92 -7.90 -8.48
N ILE A 117 12.30 -8.41 -7.42
CA ILE A 117 12.98 -9.39 -6.56
C ILE A 117 12.79 -10.78 -7.16
N THR A 118 13.91 -11.46 -7.45
CA THR A 118 13.95 -12.87 -7.84
C THR A 118 14.78 -13.59 -6.78
N ILE A 119 14.16 -14.41 -5.93
CA ILE A 119 14.84 -15.28 -4.96
C ILE A 119 14.49 -16.72 -5.33
#